data_AF-A0AAX1N438-F1
#
_entry.id   AF-A0AAX1N438-F1
#
_cell.length_a   1.000
_cell.length_b   1.000
_cell.length_c   1.000
_cell.angle_alpha   90.00
_cell.angle_beta   90.00
_cell.angle_gamma   90.00
#
_symmetry.space_group_name_H-M   'P 1'
#
loop_
_entity.id
_entity.type
_entity.pdbx_description
1 polymer ?
#
loop_
_entity_poly.entity_id
_entity_poly.type
_entity_poly.pdbx_seq_one_letter_code
_entity_poly.pdbx_strand_id
1 'polypeptide(L)'
;MSNHEPNLWYLMNESLDIYHLVDRLSVAIVVFKLTNSKHRDFDIVMANDANLEVCGVDMKQFVGKDLRATFPGIYELGFPEKYY
;
A
#
# COMPACT_ATOMS: atom_id res chain seq x y z
N MET A 1 20.70 36.19 19.13
CA MET A 1 19.82 35.19 19.77
C MET A 1 19.33 34.29 18.66
N SER A 2 19.54 32.97 18.81
CA SER A 2 19.44 31.96 17.75
C SER A 2 18.00 31.80 17.26
N ASN A 3 17.81 31.89 15.93
CA ASN A 3 16.61 31.41 15.26
C ASN A 3 16.63 29.88 15.34
N HIS A 4 15.88 29.30 16.28
CA HIS A 4 15.62 27.86 16.26
C HIS A 4 14.57 27.59 15.19
N GLU A 5 15.03 27.23 14.00
CA GLU A 5 14.17 26.58 13.02
C GLU A 5 13.57 25.32 13.66
N PRO A 6 12.26 25.07 13.55
CA PRO A 6 11.66 23.86 14.09
C PRO A 6 12.30 22.65 13.42
N ASN A 7 12.89 21.76 14.22
CA ASN A 7 13.46 20.51 13.75
C ASN A 7 12.41 19.73 12.94
N LEU A 8 12.66 19.55 11.64
CA LEU A 8 11.79 18.83 10.71
C LEU A 8 11.42 17.41 11.18
N TRP A 9 12.27 16.81 12.03
CA TRP A 9 12.02 15.54 12.72
C TRP A 9 10.75 15.53 13.57
N TYR A 10 10.38 16.65 14.20
CA TYR A 10 9.17 16.74 15.03
C TYR A 10 7.89 16.80 14.19
N LEU A 11 7.95 17.47 13.03
CA LEU A 11 6.82 17.54 12.08
C LEU A 11 6.61 16.20 11.34
N MET A 12 7.65 15.37 11.17
CA MET A 12 7.50 14.02 10.62
C MET A 12 6.83 13.04 11.59
N ASN A 13 6.91 13.27 12.91
CA ASN A 13 6.25 12.44 13.92
C ASN A 13 4.74 12.71 14.06
N GLU A 14 4.22 13.78 13.46
CA GLU A 14 2.77 14.02 13.35
C GLU A 14 2.17 13.52 12.04
N SER A 15 2.95 12.77 11.23
CA SER A 15 2.32 11.80 10.36
C SER A 15 1.64 10.78 11.28
N LEU A 16 0.33 10.98 11.51
CA LEU A 16 -0.56 9.93 11.98
C LEU A 16 -0.08 8.64 11.33
N ASP A 17 0.34 7.66 12.13
CA ASP A 17 0.94 6.45 11.60
C ASP A 17 -0.15 5.67 10.85
N ILE A 18 -0.34 6.01 9.58
CA ILE A 18 -1.38 5.46 8.71
C ILE A 18 -1.19 3.95 8.62
N TYR A 19 0.04 3.44 8.72
CA TYR A 19 0.32 2.01 8.79
C TYR A 19 -0.29 1.41 10.05
N HIS A 20 -0.03 1.97 11.22
CA HIS A 20 -0.65 1.52 12.46
C HIS A 20 -2.18 1.67 12.49
N LEU A 21 -2.73 2.70 11.84
CA LEU A 21 -4.18 2.85 11.75
C LEU A 21 -4.80 1.79 10.84
N VAL A 22 -4.19 1.53 9.68
CA VAL A 22 -4.65 0.56 8.68
C VAL A 22 -4.52 -0.89 9.19
N ASP A 23 -3.49 -1.20 9.98
CA ASP A 23 -3.31 -2.51 10.62
C ASP A 23 -4.38 -2.83 11.67
N ARG A 24 -5.03 -1.83 12.26
CA ARG A 24 -6.08 -2.03 13.26
C ARG A 24 -7.48 -2.19 12.66
N LEU A 25 -7.62 -2.01 11.34
CA LEU A 25 -8.90 -2.17 10.67
C LEU A 25 -9.18 -3.66 10.45
N SER A 26 -10.38 -4.12 10.80
CA SER A 26 -10.86 -5.49 10.54
C SER A 26 -11.23 -5.74 9.07
N VAL A 27 -10.90 -4.80 8.18
CA VAL A 27 -11.16 -4.87 6.75
C VAL A 27 -9.83 -5.13 6.06
N ALA A 28 -9.80 -6.08 5.13
CA ALA A 28 -8.62 -6.33 4.30
C ALA A 28 -8.34 -5.12 3.40
N ILE A 29 -7.14 -4.55 3.54
CA ILE A 29 -6.69 -3.39 2.78
C ILE A 29 -5.36 -3.74 2.12
N VAL A 30 -5.29 -3.52 0.81
CA VAL A 30 -4.06 -3.55 0.02
C VAL A 30 -3.99 -2.27 -0.80
N VAL A 31 -2.83 -1.64 -0.83
CA VAL A 31 -2.58 -0.42 -1.61
C VAL A 31 -1.59 -0.73 -2.72
N PHE A 32 -1.97 -0.33 -3.93
CA PHE A 32 -1.16 -0.45 -5.13
C PHE A 32 -0.68 0.93 -5.59
N LYS A 33 0.61 1.05 -5.92
CA LYS A 33 1.18 2.22 -6.56
C LYS A 33 1.33 1.95 -8.05
N LEU A 34 0.66 2.73 -8.88
CA LEU A 34 0.85 2.67 -10.34
C LEU A 34 2.29 3.04 -10.68
N THR A 35 3.03 2.12 -11.29
CA THR A 35 4.41 2.33 -11.76
C THR A 35 4.46 2.63 -13.24
N ASN A 36 3.52 2.05 -14.02
CA ASN A 36 3.42 2.28 -15.45
C ASN A 36 1.96 2.38 -15.88
N SER A 37 1.52 3.57 -16.28
CA SER A 37 0.14 3.81 -16.73
C SER A 37 -0.23 3.13 -18.04
N LYS A 38 0.74 2.93 -18.95
CA LYS A 38 0.49 2.30 -20.26
C LYS A 38 0.22 0.80 -20.12
N HIS A 39 1.01 0.14 -19.26
CA HIS A 39 0.91 -1.29 -19.03
C HIS A 39 0.08 -1.64 -17.79
N ARG A 40 -0.40 -0.62 -17.07
CA ARG A 40 -1.10 -0.73 -15.79
C ARG A 40 -0.30 -1.54 -14.76
N ASP A 41 1.01 -1.34 -14.72
CA ASP A 41 1.88 -2.05 -13.77
C ASP A 41 1.77 -1.40 -12.40
N PHE A 42 1.79 -2.22 -11.34
CA PHE A 42 1.61 -1.75 -9.97
C PHE A 42 2.64 -2.39 -9.03
N ASP A 43 3.18 -1.59 -8.11
CA ASP A 43 3.88 -2.10 -6.93
C ASP A 43 2.88 -2.26 -5.78
N ILE A 44 3.04 -3.31 -4.98
CA ILE A 44 2.34 -3.46 -3.70
C ILE A 44 3.09 -2.62 -2.68
N VAL A 45 2.46 -1.56 -2.14
CA VAL A 45 3.14 -0.63 -1.23
C VAL A 45 2.66 -0.73 0.22
N MET A 46 1.50 -1.33 0.45
CA MET A 46 0.95 -1.56 1.78
C MET A 46 -0.03 -2.73 1.73
N ALA A 47 -0.04 -3.52 2.80
CA ALA A 47 -1.09 -4.47 3.10
C ALA A 47 -1.24 -4.55 4.62
N ASN A 48 -2.46 -4.78 5.12
CA ASN A 48 -2.69 -5.03 6.54
C ASN A 48 -2.85 -6.51 6.88
N ASP A 49 -2.81 -6.82 8.18
CA ASP A 49 -2.91 -8.20 8.67
C ASP A 49 -4.25 -8.87 8.35
N ALA A 50 -5.33 -8.08 8.24
CA ALA A 50 -6.67 -8.57 7.90
C ALA A 50 -6.73 -9.29 6.53
N ASN A 51 -5.76 -9.07 5.63
CA ASN A 51 -5.70 -9.79 4.36
C ASN A 51 -5.52 -11.31 4.54
N LEU A 52 -4.75 -11.74 5.54
CA LEU A 52 -4.55 -13.17 5.80
C LEU A 52 -5.86 -13.83 6.22
N GLU A 53 -6.62 -13.16 7.10
CA GLU A 53 -7.87 -13.68 7.63
C GLU A 53 -8.99 -13.68 6.57
N VAL A 54 -9.12 -12.61 5.79
CA VAL A 54 -10.21 -12.44 4.81
C VAL A 54 -9.94 -13.16 3.50
N CYS A 55 -8.72 -13.07 2.97
CA CYS A 55 -8.36 -13.58 1.65
C CYS A 55 -7.59 -14.90 1.72
N GLY A 56 -7.17 -15.36 2.91
CA GLY A 56 -6.33 -16.55 3.08
C GLY A 56 -4.88 -16.36 2.63
N VAL A 57 -4.49 -15.12 2.32
CA VAL A 57 -3.17 -14.78 1.77
C VAL A 57 -2.58 -13.65 2.60
N ASP A 58 -1.42 -13.89 3.20
CA ASP A 58 -0.64 -12.83 3.82
C ASP A 58 -0.08 -11.93 2.71
N MET A 59 -0.71 -10.76 2.51
CA MET A 59 -0.30 -9.82 1.47
C MET A 59 0.93 -8.99 1.88
N LYS A 60 1.31 -8.95 3.17
CA LYS A 60 2.48 -8.19 3.64
C LYS A 60 3.78 -8.74 3.08
N GLN A 61 3.88 -10.06 2.89
CA GLN A 61 5.07 -10.71 2.31
C GLN A 61 5.36 -10.29 0.84
N PHE A 62 4.43 -9.60 0.20
CA PHE A 62 4.56 -9.11 -1.17
C PHE A 62 4.73 -7.59 -1.26
N VAL A 63 4.70 -6.87 -0.14
CA VAL A 63 5.02 -5.44 -0.12
C VAL A 63 6.43 -5.20 -0.68
N GLY A 64 6.55 -4.22 -1.56
CA GLY A 64 7.76 -3.91 -2.32
C GLY A 64 7.93 -4.72 -3.61
N LYS A 65 7.01 -5.64 -3.93
CA LYS A 65 7.05 -6.43 -5.17
C LYS A 65 6.07 -5.89 -6.21
N ASP A 66 6.41 -6.15 -7.47
CA ASP A 66 5.53 -5.92 -8.61
C ASP A 66 4.32 -6.88 -8.57
N LEU A 67 3.13 -6.34 -8.82
CA LEU A 67 1.87 -7.05 -8.74
C LEU A 67 1.76 -8.15 -9.81
N ARG A 68 2.20 -7.87 -11.05
CA ARG A 68 2.12 -8.82 -12.16
C ARG A 68 3.09 -9.99 -11.94
N ALA A 69 4.30 -9.71 -11.46
CA ALA A 69 5.27 -10.74 -11.13
C ALA A 69 4.78 -11.64 -9.98
N THR A 70 4.07 -11.04 -9.00
CA THR A 70 3.56 -11.77 -7.83
C THR A 70 2.31 -12.58 -8.16
N PHE A 71 1.39 -12.03 -8.95
CA PHE A 71 0.11 -12.64 -9.32
C PHE A 71 -0.10 -12.56 -10.84
N PRO A 72 0.55 -13.41 -11.64
CA PRO A 72 0.58 -13.28 -13.11
C PRO A 72 -0.80 -13.31 -13.77
N GLY A 73 -1.79 -14.01 -13.19
CA GLY A 73 -3.16 -14.08 -13.71
C GLY A 73 -4.08 -12.92 -13.30
N ILE A 74 -3.65 -12.00 -12.42
CA ILE A 74 -4.55 -10.98 -11.86
C ILE A 74 -5.07 -9.99 -12.92
N TYR A 75 -4.30 -9.79 -13.99
CA TYR A 75 -4.68 -8.92 -15.10
C TYR A 75 -5.68 -9.58 -16.06
N GLU A 76 -5.72 -10.90 -16.08
CA GLU A 76 -6.66 -11.68 -16.91
C GLU A 76 -8.08 -11.64 -16.33
N LEU A 77 -8.19 -11.43 -15.02
CA LEU A 77 -9.46 -11.25 -14.31
C LEU A 77 -10.12 -9.89 -14.60
N GLY A 78 -9.37 -8.96 -15.20
CA GLY A 78 -9.81 -7.60 -15.47
C GLY A 78 -9.86 -6.75 -14.20
N PHE A 79 -9.19 -5.59 -14.21
CA PHE A 79 -9.48 -4.58 -13.19
C PHE A 79 -10.88 -3.99 -13.44
N PRO A 80 -11.68 -3.71 -12.40
CA PRO A 80 -12.97 -3.07 -12.57
C PRO A 80 -12.80 -1.82 -13.43
N GLU A 81 -13.62 -1.71 -14.48
CA GLU A 81 -13.46 -0.70 -15.54
C GLU A 81 -13.51 0.76 -15.03
N LYS A 82 -13.85 1.02 -13.76
CA LYS A 82 -14.09 2.36 -13.21
C LYS A 82 -12.87 3.22 -12.90
N TYR A 83 -11.69 2.93 -13.46
CA TYR A 83 -10.54 3.83 -13.46
C TYR A 83 -10.37 4.61 -14.78
N TYR A 84 -11.48 4.78 -15.53
CA TYR A 84 -11.58 5.68 -16.69
C TYR A 84 -11.99 7.09 -16.25
#